data_AF-A0A7L8EYM8-F1
#
_entry.id   AF-A0A7L8EYM8-F1
#
_cell.length_a   1.000
_cell.length_b   1.000
_cell.length_c   1.000
_cell.angle_alpha   90.00
_cell.angle_beta   90.00
_cell.angle_gamma   90.00
#
_symmetry.space_group_name_H-M   'P 1'
#
loop_
_entity.id
_entity.type
_entity.pdbx_description
1 polymer ?
#
loop_
_entity_poly.entity_id
_entity_poly.type
_entity_poly.pdbx_seq_one_letter_code
_entity_poly.pdbx_strand_id
1 'polypeptide(L)'
;KNVTQKLADYNLFKLAYNIIINKEHLTPEGLLKLVAIKGSLNTGIATELQSAFPEVTKADKPLVTGSAHKLPDPNWLAGFALFFPPSFFHK
;
A
#
# COMPACT_ATOMS: atom_id res chain seq x y z
N LYS A 1 -8.96 -8.11 -9.19
CA LYS A 1 -8.15 -8.34 -7.96
C LYS A 1 -6.69 -8.16 -8.33
N ASN A 2 -5.90 -7.33 -7.64
CA ASN A 2 -4.47 -7.20 -7.93
C ASN A 2 -3.69 -8.40 -7.36
N VAL A 3 -2.65 -8.85 -8.05
CA VAL A 3 -1.92 -10.10 -7.71
C VAL A 3 -0.60 -9.82 -6.97
N THR A 4 -0.18 -8.56 -6.91
CA THR A 4 1.14 -8.15 -6.40
C THR A 4 1.07 -7.63 -4.96
N GLN A 5 2.23 -7.48 -4.31
CA GLN A 5 2.33 -6.86 -2.97
C GLN A 5 1.79 -5.43 -2.92
N LYS A 6 1.72 -4.73 -4.06
CA LYS A 6 1.11 -3.40 -4.17
C LYS A 6 -0.38 -3.41 -3.81
N LEU A 7 -1.05 -4.58 -3.82
CA LEU A 7 -2.41 -4.72 -3.29
C LEU A 7 -2.47 -4.43 -1.77
N ALA A 8 -1.48 -4.88 -0.99
CA ALA A 8 -1.45 -4.59 0.43
C ALA A 8 -1.29 -3.09 0.69
N ASP A 9 -0.42 -2.41 -0.07
CA ASP A 9 -0.30 -0.94 -0.01
C ASP A 9 -1.60 -0.24 -0.41
N TYR A 10 -2.29 -0.73 -1.45
CA TYR A 10 -3.59 -0.19 -1.86
C TYR A 10 -4.66 -0.34 -0.77
N ASN A 11 -4.70 -1.48 -0.07
CA ASN A 11 -5.65 -1.69 1.03
C ASN A 11 -5.38 -0.74 2.21
N LEU A 12 -4.11 -0.56 2.57
CA LEU A 12 -3.70 0.43 3.57
C LEU A 12 -4.08 1.85 3.16
N PHE A 13 -3.86 2.21 1.89
CA PHE A 13 -4.30 3.50 1.34
C PHE A 13 -5.82 3.69 1.43
N LYS A 14 -6.60 2.64 1.13
CA LYS A 14 -8.06 2.68 1.24
C LYS A 14 -8.52 2.91 2.68
N LEU A 15 -7.85 2.31 3.66
CA LEU A 15 -8.12 2.58 5.08
C LEU A 15 -7.83 4.04 5.44
N ALA A 16 -6.68 4.58 5.01
CA ALA A 16 -6.35 5.99 5.22
C ALA A 16 -7.39 6.92 4.57
N TYR A 17 -7.83 6.60 3.35
CA TYR A 17 -8.87 7.35 2.65
C TYR A 17 -10.18 7.41 3.46
N ASN A 18 -10.59 6.29 4.06
CA ASN A 18 -11.80 6.26 4.89
C ASN A 18 -11.66 7.11 6.17
N ILE A 19 -10.49 7.12 6.81
CA ILE A 19 -10.22 7.99 7.97
C ILE A 19 -10.32 9.47 7.58
N ILE A 20 -9.88 9.81 6.36
CA ILE A 20 -9.97 11.19 5.85
C ILE A 20 -11.41 11.58 5.56
N ILE A 21 -12.16 10.74 4.82
CA ILE A 21 -13.54 11.06 4.41
C ILE A 21 -14.49 11.15 5.61
N ASN A 22 -14.26 10.33 6.64
CA ASN A 22 -15.00 10.36 7.89
C ASN A 22 -14.59 11.51 8.82
N LYS A 23 -13.57 12.31 8.43
CA LYS A 23 -12.98 13.38 9.25
C LYS A 23 -12.36 12.92 10.59
N GLU A 24 -12.15 11.61 10.76
CA GLU A 24 -11.53 11.03 11.95
C GLU A 24 -10.10 11.52 12.14
N HIS A 25 -9.40 11.87 11.06
CA HIS A 25 -8.05 12.46 11.09
C HIS A 25 -7.93 13.76 11.91
N LEU A 26 -9.04 14.41 12.25
CA LEU A 26 -9.06 15.61 13.10
C LEU A 26 -8.97 15.28 14.59
N THR A 27 -9.15 14.01 14.98
CA THR A 27 -8.97 13.55 16.35
C THR A 27 -7.55 13.01 16.54
N PRO A 28 -6.99 13.08 17.77
CA PRO A 28 -5.69 12.49 18.06
C PRO A 28 -5.62 11.00 17.67
N GLU A 29 -6.67 10.24 17.96
CA GLU A 29 -6.74 8.82 17.61
C GLU A 29 -6.72 8.57 16.10
N GLY A 30 -7.48 9.33 15.32
CA GLY A 30 -7.49 9.18 13.87
C GLY A 30 -6.18 9.63 13.22
N LEU A 31 -5.53 10.65 13.78
CA LEU A 31 -4.19 11.07 13.36
C LEU A 31 -3.15 9.97 13.63
N LEU A 32 -3.15 9.38 14.84
CA LEU A 32 -2.24 8.27 15.17
C LEU A 32 -2.45 7.06 14.26
N LYS A 33 -3.70 6.73 13.91
CA LYS A 33 -4.02 5.67 12.93
C LYS A 33 -3.45 5.99 11.54
N LEU A 34 -3.53 7.24 11.08
CA LEU A 34 -2.94 7.66 9.81
C LEU A 34 -1.41 7.54 9.82
N VAL A 35 -0.76 7.93 10.91
CA VAL A 35 0.70 7.78 11.08
C VAL A 35 1.08 6.29 11.07
N ALA A 36 0.33 5.44 11.76
CA ALA A 36 0.54 3.99 11.78
C ALA A 36 0.44 3.39 10.36
N ILE A 37 -0.59 3.78 9.60
CA ILE A 37 -0.78 3.36 8.20
C ILE A 37 0.38 3.85 7.33
N LYS A 38 0.78 5.12 7.47
CA LYS A 38 1.89 5.70 6.72
C LYS A 38 3.20 4.94 6.95
N GLY A 39 3.42 4.44 8.17
CA GLY A 39 4.62 3.66 8.51
C GLY A 39 4.71 2.29 7.86
N SER A 40 3.60 1.78 7.36
CA SER A 40 3.53 0.47 6.69
C SER A 40 3.47 0.58 5.17
N LEU A 41 3.30 1.79 4.63
CA LEU A 41 3.27 2.05 3.19
C LEU A 41 4.69 2.19 2.63
N ASN A 42 4.98 1.51 1.52
CA ASN A 42 6.21 1.67 0.73
C ASN A 42 7.50 1.72 1.58
N THR A 43 8.07 2.93 1.75
CA THR A 43 9.33 3.22 2.45
C THR A 43 9.15 3.53 3.94
N GLY A 44 7.92 3.47 4.46
CA GLY A 44 7.57 3.82 5.83
C GLY A 44 7.59 5.32 6.12
N ILE A 45 7.84 5.66 7.39
CA ILE A 45 7.80 7.04 7.90
C ILE A 45 9.19 7.68 7.93
N ALA A 46 9.28 8.97 7.61
CA ALA A 46 10.49 9.77 7.81
C ALA A 46 10.91 9.83 9.29
N THR A 47 12.20 10.03 9.54
CA THR A 47 12.78 10.10 10.89
C THR A 47 12.14 11.18 11.75
N GLU A 48 11.90 12.36 11.19
CA GLU A 48 11.24 13.49 11.87
C GLU A 48 9.86 13.11 12.42
N LEU A 49 9.08 12.36 11.63
CA LEU A 49 7.73 11.94 12.01
C LEU A 49 7.76 10.77 13.02
N GLN A 50 8.79 9.91 12.97
CA GLN A 50 9.01 8.92 14.04
C GLN A 50 9.35 9.59 15.37
N SER A 51 10.17 10.64 15.36
CA SER A 51 10.51 11.41 16.56
C SER A 51 9.30 12.16 17.12
N ALA A 52 8.41 12.66 16.25
CA ALA A 52 7.19 13.34 16.67
C ALA A 52 6.11 12.38 17.23
N PHE A 53 6.15 11.10 16.83
CA PHE A 53 5.15 10.08 17.23
C PHE A 53 5.83 8.78 17.69
N PRO A 54 6.59 8.82 18.80
CA PRO A 54 7.37 7.66 19.27
C PRO A 54 6.50 6.50 19.75
N GLU A 55 5.24 6.78 20.12
CA GLU A 55 4.28 5.80 20.66
C GLU A 55 3.58 4.98 19.57
N VAL A 56 3.70 5.37 18.29
CA VAL A 56 2.94 4.77 17.19
C VAL A 56 3.63 3.52 16.66
N THR A 57 2.98 2.37 16.83
CA THR A 57 3.35 1.13 16.15
C THR A 57 2.81 1.12 14.72
N LYS A 58 3.59 0.53 13.80
CA LYS A 58 3.22 0.43 12.38
C LYS A 58 2.00 -0.48 12.20
N ALA A 59 1.10 -0.13 11.28
CA ALA A 59 -0.08 -0.95 10.98
C ALA A 59 0.31 -2.30 10.36
N ASP A 60 -0.43 -3.37 10.66
CA ASP A 60 -0.15 -4.68 10.08
C ASP A 60 -0.33 -4.68 8.56
N LYS A 61 0.71 -5.08 7.84
CA LYS A 61 0.68 -5.23 6.39
C LYS A 61 0.63 -6.71 6.03
N PRO A 62 -0.50 -7.22 5.49
CA PRO A 62 -0.58 -8.62 5.11
C PRO A 62 0.31 -8.90 3.89
N LEU A 63 1.04 -10.03 3.93
CA LEU A 63 1.76 -10.54 2.77
C LEU A 63 0.78 -11.07 1.73
N VAL A 64 0.84 -10.51 0.52
CA VAL A 64 0.07 -11.02 -0.62
C VAL A 64 0.84 -12.19 -1.26
N THR A 65 0.60 -13.42 -0.81
CA THR A 65 1.26 -14.60 -1.39
C THR A 65 0.71 -14.89 -2.79
N GLY A 66 1.63 -14.97 -3.78
CA GLY A 66 1.29 -15.11 -5.20
C GLY A 66 0.55 -16.40 -5.58
N SER A 67 0.57 -17.43 -4.71
CA SER A 67 -0.16 -18.69 -4.90
C SER A 67 -1.66 -18.59 -4.57
N ALA A 68 -2.10 -17.58 -3.83
CA ALA A 68 -3.51 -17.44 -3.42
C ALA A 68 -4.37 -16.69 -4.45
N HIS A 69 -3.76 -15.96 -5.39
CA HIS A 69 -4.49 -15.07 -6.30
C HIS A 69 -4.33 -15.56 -7.75
N LYS A 70 -5.40 -16.16 -8.30
CA LYS A 70 -5.50 -16.45 -9.74
C LYS A 70 -5.32 -15.17 -10.56
N LEU A 71 -4.63 -15.29 -11.69
CA LEU A 71 -4.58 -14.25 -12.72
C LEU A 71 -6.02 -13.82 -13.07
N PRO A 72 -6.36 -12.52 -12.90
CA PRO A 72 -7.75 -12.09 -12.99
C PRO A 72 -8.30 -12.12 -14.41
N ASP A 73 -7.48 -11.68 -15.38
CA ASP A 73 -7.85 -11.47 -16.78
C ASP A 73 -6.56 -11.35 -17.63
N PRO A 74 -6.47 -11.97 -18.82
CA PRO A 74 -5.38 -11.74 -19.77
C PRO A 74 -5.08 -10.26 -20.07
N ASN A 75 -6.09 -9.37 -20.08
CA ASN A 75 -5.81 -7.94 -20.31
C ASN A 75 -5.03 -7.29 -19.17
N TRP A 76 -5.14 -7.81 -17.94
CA TRP A 76 -4.30 -7.37 -16.83
C TRP A 76 -2.82 -7.66 -17.11
N LEU A 77 -2.52 -8.83 -17.68
CA LEU A 77 -1.15 -9.21 -18.07
C LEU A 77 -0.63 -8.34 -19.20
N ALA A 78 -1.45 -8.08 -20.22
CA ALA A 78 -1.08 -7.18 -21.32
C ALA A 78 -0.76 -5.76 -20.81
N GLY A 79 -1.60 -5.22 -19.93
CA GLY A 79 -1.36 -3.92 -19.29
C GLY A 79 -0.11 -3.90 -18.40
N PHE A 80 0.17 -4.98 -17.68
CA PHE A 80 1.38 -5.10 -16.87
C PHE A 80 2.66 -5.18 -17.74
N ALA A 81 2.63 -5.94 -18.83
CA ALA A 81 3.76 -6.13 -19.74
C ALA A 81 4.11 -4.86 -20.53
N LEU A 82 3.11 -4.05 -20.91
CA LEU A 82 3.29 -2.77 -21.61
C LEU A 82 4.16 -1.77 -20.83
N PHE A 83 4.23 -1.89 -19.51
CA PHE A 83 5.00 -0.99 -18.65
C PHE A 83 6.52 -1.26 -18.70
N PHE A 84 6.93 -2.47 -19.06
CA PHE A 84 8.34 -2.79 -19.28
C PHE A 84 8.65 -2.60 -20.76
N PRO A 85 9.65 -1.78 -21.14
CA PRO A 85 10.08 -1.71 -22.53
C PRO A 85 10.37 -3.14 -23.00
N PRO A 86 9.90 -3.54 -24.19
CA PRO A 86 10.02 -4.91 -24.64
C PRO A 86 11.51 -5.30 -24.65
N SER A 87 11.90 -6.13 -23.69
CA SER A 87 13.13 -6.92 -23.76
C SER A 87 13.05 -8.01 -24.83
N PHE A 88 11.97 -8.02 -25.63
CA PHE A 88 11.76 -8.86 -26.82
C PHE A 88 12.71 -8.55 -27.97
N PHE A 89 13.57 -7.55 -27.86
CA PHE A 89 14.68 -7.39 -28.80
C PHE A 89 15.89 -8.20 -28.30
N HIS A 90 15.90 -9.51 -28.51
CA HIS A 90 17.12 -10.30 -28.71
C HIS A 90 16.78 -11.54 -29.57
N LYS A 91 17.39 -11.55 -30.76
CA LYS A 91 17.35 -12.52 -31.89
C LYS A 91 16.14 -12.43 -32.82
#